data_AF-A0A3D2EUV3-F1
#
_entry.id   AF-A0A3D2EUV3-F1
#
_cell.length_a   1.000
_cell.length_b   1.000
_cell.length_c   1.000
_cell.angle_alpha   90.00
_cell.angle_beta   90.00
_cell.angle_gamma   90.00
#
_symmetry.space_group_name_H-M   'P 1'
#
loop_
_entity.id
_entity.type
_entity.pdbx_description
1 polymer ?
#
loop_
_entity_poly.entity_id
_entity_poly.type
_entity_poly.pdbx_seq_one_letter_code
_entity_poly.pdbx_strand_id
1 'polypeptide(L)'
;MQYDYNPDPQGIEQESFRQIRELTKLDAYDHDGQQVVMRVVHSLGDPDIAQHMRLSQNACAAGRQALANHCPILCDVEMVKQGLTKRMLEQEPLCYLNDPRTTALAKAASETRSMAALQLWGEALLGSVVVIGNAPTALFRLLEMLRQGAPKPALIIGIPVG
;
A
#
# COMPACT_ATOMS: atom_id res chain seq x y z
N MET A 1 -17.28 -35.25 15.55
CA MET A 1 -17.78 -34.55 14.35
C MET A 1 -16.55 -34.11 13.57
N GLN A 2 -16.43 -34.47 12.29
CA GLN A 2 -15.29 -34.13 11.45
C GLN A 2 -15.78 -33.11 10.42
N TYR A 3 -15.10 -31.98 10.33
CA TYR A 3 -15.40 -30.96 9.34
C TYR A 3 -14.75 -31.32 8.00
N ASP A 4 -15.47 -31.05 6.90
CA ASP A 4 -14.97 -31.19 5.53
C ASP A 4 -14.41 -29.83 5.07
N TYR A 5 -13.12 -29.79 4.73
CA TYR A 5 -12.43 -28.59 4.26
C TYR A 5 -11.18 -28.98 3.45
N ASN A 6 -10.75 -28.10 2.53
CA ASN A 6 -9.52 -28.29 1.78
C ASN A 6 -8.29 -27.90 2.62
N PRO A 7 -7.35 -28.81 2.93
CA PRO A 7 -6.14 -28.47 3.67
C PRO A 7 -4.97 -28.03 2.78
N ASP A 8 -5.08 -28.11 1.45
CA ASP A 8 -4.00 -27.74 0.51
C ASP A 8 -3.95 -26.22 0.29
N PRO A 9 -2.91 -25.51 0.77
CA PRO A 9 -2.84 -24.06 0.64
C PRO A 9 -2.77 -23.58 -0.81
N GLN A 10 -2.13 -24.34 -1.70
CA GLN A 10 -2.00 -23.95 -3.11
C GLN A 10 -3.34 -24.10 -3.83
N GLY A 11 -4.03 -25.22 -3.61
CA GLY A 11 -5.39 -25.45 -4.11
C GLY A 11 -6.38 -24.40 -3.60
N ILE A 12 -6.28 -23.99 -2.33
CA ILE A 12 -7.11 -22.92 -1.76
C ILE A 12 -6.87 -21.60 -2.50
N GLU A 13 -5.61 -21.19 -2.69
CA GLU A 13 -5.29 -19.91 -3.35
C GLU A 13 -5.72 -19.93 -4.82
N GLN A 14 -5.47 -21.02 -5.55
CA GLN A 14 -5.89 -21.18 -6.95
C GLN A 14 -7.41 -21.08 -7.10
N GLU A 15 -8.16 -21.81 -6.28
CA GLU A 15 -9.62 -21.78 -6.30
C GLU A 15 -10.17 -20.39 -5.92
N SER A 16 -9.54 -19.74 -4.94
CA SER A 16 -9.89 -18.36 -4.57
C SER A 16 -9.75 -17.40 -5.75
N PHE A 17 -8.62 -17.42 -6.45
CA PHE A 17 -8.39 -16.53 -7.59
C PHE A 17 -9.24 -16.88 -8.82
N ARG A 18 -9.61 -18.15 -9.00
CA ARG A 18 -10.59 -18.56 -10.01
C ARG A 18 -11.94 -17.89 -9.74
N GLN A 19 -12.46 -18.01 -8.52
CA GLN A 19 -13.74 -17.40 -8.13
C GLN A 19 -13.68 -15.87 -8.22
N ILE A 20 -12.61 -15.24 -7.75
CA ILE A 20 -12.43 -13.78 -7.86
C ILE A 20 -12.49 -13.34 -9.32
N ARG A 21 -11.81 -14.04 -10.24
CA ARG A 21 -11.84 -13.69 -11.67
C ARG A 21 -13.24 -13.82 -12.27
N GLU A 22 -14.03 -14.79 -11.83
CA GLU A 22 -15.41 -15.00 -12.29
C GLU A 22 -16.40 -13.97 -11.73
N LEU A 23 -16.19 -13.55 -10.48
CA LEU A 23 -17.13 -12.70 -9.75
C LEU A 23 -16.81 -11.19 -9.86
N THR A 24 -15.58 -10.83 -10.20
CA THR A 24 -15.13 -9.43 -10.24
C THR A 24 -15.15 -8.87 -11.66
N LYS A 25 -15.76 -7.69 -11.85
CA LYS A 25 -15.67 -6.92 -13.10
C LYS A 25 -14.29 -6.29 -13.26
N LEU A 26 -13.51 -6.77 -14.22
CA LEU A 26 -12.09 -6.42 -14.39
C LEU A 26 -11.77 -5.71 -15.71
N ASP A 27 -12.74 -5.59 -16.62
CA ASP A 27 -12.53 -5.10 -18.00
C ASP A 27 -12.04 -3.65 -18.09
N ALA A 28 -12.20 -2.87 -17.01
CA ALA A 28 -11.71 -1.50 -16.91
C ALA A 28 -10.19 -1.41 -16.65
N TYR A 29 -9.52 -2.52 -16.36
CA TYR A 29 -8.11 -2.57 -16.00
C TYR A 29 -7.29 -3.35 -17.03
N ASP A 30 -6.05 -2.90 -17.24
CA ASP A 30 -5.04 -3.67 -17.97
C ASP A 30 -4.58 -4.90 -17.17
N HIS A 31 -3.78 -5.77 -17.78
CA HIS A 31 -3.38 -7.03 -17.15
C HIS A 31 -2.77 -6.84 -15.76
N ASP A 32 -1.84 -5.90 -15.62
CA ASP A 32 -1.17 -5.62 -14.33
C ASP A 32 -2.15 -5.02 -13.32
N GLY A 33 -3.04 -4.13 -13.74
CA GLY A 33 -4.10 -3.57 -12.91
C GLY A 33 -5.08 -4.63 -12.42
N GLN A 34 -5.45 -5.59 -13.28
CA GLN A 34 -6.29 -6.72 -12.88
C GLN A 34 -5.64 -7.55 -11.77
N GLN A 35 -4.34 -7.84 -11.85
CA GLN A 35 -3.64 -8.59 -10.78
C GLN A 35 -3.68 -7.84 -9.45
N VAL A 36 -3.47 -6.53 -9.46
CA VAL A 36 -3.54 -5.68 -8.26
C VAL A 36 -4.96 -5.71 -7.67
N VAL A 37 -5.98 -5.45 -8.49
CA VAL A 37 -7.39 -5.41 -8.04
C VAL A 37 -7.83 -6.77 -7.50
N MET A 38 -7.49 -7.87 -8.17
CA MET A 38 -7.82 -9.21 -7.69
C MET A 38 -7.16 -9.52 -6.34
N ARG A 39 -5.94 -9.04 -6.08
CA ARG A 39 -5.28 -9.23 -4.78
C ARG A 39 -5.97 -8.42 -3.68
N VAL A 40 -6.46 -7.22 -3.99
CA VAL A 40 -7.27 -6.42 -3.05
C VAL A 40 -8.58 -7.14 -2.73
N VAL A 41 -9.30 -7.64 -3.75
CA VAL A 41 -10.52 -8.45 -3.56
C VAL A 41 -10.23 -9.68 -2.69
N HIS A 42 -9.13 -10.39 -2.95
CA HIS A 42 -8.75 -11.56 -2.15
C HIS A 42 -8.55 -11.23 -0.67
N SER A 43 -7.92 -10.09 -0.37
CA SER A 43 -7.67 -9.65 1.01
C SER A 43 -8.93 -9.18 1.73
N LEU A 44 -9.92 -8.65 1.01
CA LEU A 44 -11.15 -8.10 1.60
C LEU A 44 -12.33 -9.07 1.55
N GLY A 45 -12.30 -10.08 0.69
CA GLY A 45 -13.41 -11.01 0.45
C GLY A 45 -14.62 -10.37 -0.26
N ASP A 46 -14.42 -9.24 -0.94
CA ASP A 46 -15.49 -8.47 -1.58
C ASP A 46 -15.16 -8.13 -3.05
N PRO A 47 -15.78 -8.82 -4.03
CA PRO A 47 -15.63 -8.51 -5.45
C PRO A 47 -16.04 -7.09 -5.85
N ASP A 48 -16.99 -6.48 -5.13
CA ASP A 48 -17.52 -5.17 -5.47
C ASP A 48 -16.51 -4.05 -5.21
N ILE A 49 -15.48 -4.28 -4.39
CA ILE A 49 -14.43 -3.28 -4.14
C ILE A 49 -13.71 -2.84 -5.43
N ALA A 50 -13.68 -3.70 -6.46
CA ALA A 50 -13.09 -3.37 -7.74
C ALA A 50 -13.68 -2.09 -8.34
N GLN A 51 -14.98 -1.82 -8.16
CA GLN A 51 -15.60 -0.60 -8.72
C GLN A 51 -15.12 0.70 -8.05
N HIS A 52 -14.53 0.60 -6.85
CA HIS A 52 -13.99 1.72 -6.08
C HIS A 52 -12.50 1.94 -6.33
N MET A 53 -11.82 0.98 -6.95
CA MET A 53 -10.40 1.09 -7.27
C MET A 53 -10.14 2.08 -8.41
N ARG A 54 -9.15 2.95 -8.24
CA ARG A 54 -8.67 3.88 -9.26
C ARG A 54 -7.16 3.73 -9.39
N LEU A 55 -6.69 3.44 -10.60
CA LEU A 55 -5.28 3.32 -10.91
C LEU A 55 -4.94 4.43 -11.91
N SER A 56 -3.92 5.23 -11.62
CA SER A 56 -3.40 6.18 -12.60
C SER A 56 -2.69 5.43 -13.73
N GLN A 57 -2.59 6.09 -14.88
CA GLN A 57 -1.82 5.54 -16.00
C GLN A 57 -0.38 5.25 -15.55
N ASN A 58 0.14 4.08 -15.93
CA ASN A 58 1.48 3.59 -15.60
C ASN A 58 1.74 3.32 -14.09
N ALA A 59 0.75 3.37 -13.20
CA ALA A 59 0.95 3.13 -11.77
C ALA A 59 1.63 1.78 -11.50
N CYS A 60 1.11 0.69 -12.08
CA CYS A 60 1.68 -0.64 -11.91
C CYS A 60 3.09 -0.74 -12.49
N ALA A 61 3.34 -0.17 -13.67
CA ALA A 61 4.65 -0.19 -14.31
C ALA A 61 5.70 0.57 -13.48
N ALA A 62 5.38 1.79 -13.02
CA ALA A 62 6.25 2.60 -12.17
C ALA A 62 6.54 1.92 -10.82
N GLY A 63 5.51 1.34 -10.19
CA GLY A 63 5.66 0.57 -8.95
C GLY A 63 6.57 -0.64 -9.11
N ARG A 64 6.35 -1.45 -10.15
CA ARG A 64 7.19 -2.61 -10.45
C ARG A 64 8.64 -2.22 -10.72
N GLN A 65 8.88 -1.14 -11.47
CA GLN A 65 10.22 -0.65 -11.74
C GLN A 65 10.92 -0.17 -10.45
N ALA A 66 10.22 0.58 -9.59
CA ALA A 66 10.77 1.02 -8.31
C ALA A 66 11.13 -0.16 -7.40
N LEU A 67 10.25 -1.16 -7.32
CA LEU A 67 10.51 -2.39 -6.54
C LEU A 67 11.69 -3.19 -7.11
N ALA A 68 11.77 -3.33 -8.44
CA ALA A 68 12.89 -4.00 -9.11
C ALA A 68 14.23 -3.29 -8.91
N ASN A 69 14.21 -1.95 -8.78
CA ASN A 69 15.37 -1.13 -8.47
C ASN A 69 15.67 -1.04 -6.97
N HIS A 70 14.96 -1.81 -6.13
CA HIS A 70 15.10 -1.79 -4.68
C HIS A 70 14.93 -0.39 -4.08
N CYS A 71 14.03 0.42 -4.64
CA CYS A 71 13.67 1.70 -4.05
C CYS A 71 12.97 1.50 -2.69
N PRO A 72 13.08 2.47 -1.75
CA PRO A 72 12.46 2.36 -0.43
C PRO A 72 10.94 2.15 -0.51
N ILE A 73 10.40 1.40 0.46
CA ILE A 73 8.96 1.34 0.71
C ILE A 73 8.68 2.12 1.99
N LEU A 74 7.83 3.16 1.90
CA LEU A 74 7.49 4.05 3.00
C LEU A 74 6.04 3.81 3.42
N CYS A 75 5.82 3.43 4.68
CA CYS A 75 4.51 3.14 5.24
C CYS A 75 4.06 4.21 6.25
N ASP A 76 2.77 4.51 6.27
CA ASP A 76 2.18 5.46 7.24
C ASP A 76 2.03 4.88 8.65
N VAL A 77 1.80 3.56 8.76
CA VAL A 77 1.64 2.85 10.03
C VAL A 77 2.31 1.48 10.04
N GLU A 78 2.58 0.97 11.25
CA GLU A 78 3.24 -0.33 11.44
C GLU A 78 2.44 -1.50 10.85
N MET A 79 1.10 -1.46 10.93
CA MET A 79 0.27 -2.56 10.41
C MET A 79 0.49 -2.76 8.91
N VAL A 80 0.59 -1.66 8.13
CA VAL A 80 0.87 -1.71 6.70
C VAL A 80 2.26 -2.29 6.46
N LYS A 81 3.26 -1.82 7.19
CA LYS A 81 4.63 -2.36 7.14
C LYS A 81 4.68 -3.86 7.43
N GLN A 82 4.00 -4.33 8.49
CA GLN A 82 4.00 -5.74 8.88
C GLN A 82 3.16 -6.63 7.96
N GLY A 83 2.18 -6.07 7.24
CA GLY A 83 1.38 -6.78 6.26
C GLY A 83 2.12 -7.10 4.95
N LEU A 84 3.27 -6.48 4.70
CA LEU A 84 4.08 -6.77 3.52
C LEU A 84 4.74 -8.15 3.63
N THR A 85 4.65 -8.93 2.56
CA THR A 85 5.16 -10.31 2.54
C THR A 85 6.69 -10.32 2.54
N LYS A 86 7.29 -10.58 3.70
CA LYS A 86 8.75 -10.46 3.95
C LYS A 86 9.63 -11.19 2.93
N ARG A 87 9.23 -12.37 2.46
CA ARG A 87 9.98 -13.15 1.46
C ARG A 87 10.04 -12.50 0.06
N MET A 88 9.24 -11.46 -0.18
CA MET A 88 9.22 -10.69 -1.43
C MET A 88 9.98 -9.36 -1.32
N LEU A 89 10.59 -9.08 -0.17
CA LEU A 89 11.27 -7.83 0.11
C LEU A 89 12.77 -8.07 0.23
N GLU A 90 13.54 -7.23 -0.46
CA GLU A 90 15.01 -7.21 -0.36
C GLU A 90 15.48 -6.33 0.81
N GLN A 91 14.67 -5.34 1.19
CA GLN A 91 14.96 -4.43 2.29
C GLN A 91 13.73 -4.23 3.18
N GLU A 92 13.98 -3.95 4.45
CA GLU A 92 12.93 -3.68 5.43
C GLU A 92 12.19 -2.37 5.06
N PRO A 93 10.85 -2.39 4.96
CA PRO A 93 10.05 -1.19 4.75
C PRO A 93 10.21 -0.22 5.93
N LEU A 94 10.15 1.07 5.65
CA LEU A 94 10.33 2.12 6.64
C LEU A 94 8.97 2.60 7.15
N CYS A 95 8.83 2.69 8.46
CA CYS A 95 7.69 3.29 9.14
C CYS A 95 8.23 4.11 10.31
N TYR A 96 7.89 5.40 10.33
CA TYR A 96 8.40 6.34 11.35
C TYR A 96 7.35 6.69 12.40
N LEU A 97 6.18 6.04 12.38
CA LEU A 97 5.08 6.32 13.33
C LEU A 97 5.53 6.25 14.79
N ASN A 98 6.41 5.28 15.11
CA ASN A 98 6.96 5.05 16.45
C ASN A 98 8.39 5.55 16.61
N ASP A 99 8.92 6.31 15.65
CA ASP A 99 10.22 6.96 15.82
C ASP A 99 10.16 7.88 17.06
N PRO A 100 11.16 7.85 17.95
CA PRO A 100 11.19 8.69 19.16
C PRO A 100 10.96 10.18 18.88
N ARG A 101 11.34 10.66 17.69
CA ARG A 101 11.20 12.06 17.27
C ARG A 101 9.76 12.41 16.88
N THR A 102 8.97 11.46 16.38
CA THR A 102 7.63 11.69 15.84
C THR A 102 6.68 12.31 16.86
N THR A 103 6.75 11.87 18.13
CA THR A 103 5.88 12.42 19.18
C THR A 103 6.17 13.90 19.45
N ALA A 104 7.45 14.29 19.45
CA ALA A 104 7.84 15.68 19.63
C ALA A 104 7.43 16.54 18.42
N LEU A 105 7.65 16.04 17.21
CA LEU A 105 7.25 16.72 15.97
C LEU A 105 5.74 16.94 15.89
N ALA A 106 4.95 15.91 16.22
CA ALA A 106 3.49 15.99 16.25
C ALA A 106 2.99 17.07 17.22
N LYS A 107 3.57 17.13 18.43
CA LYS A 107 3.24 18.16 19.43
C LYS A 107 3.63 19.56 18.96
N ALA A 108 4.82 19.73 18.38
CA ALA A 108 5.30 21.03 17.92
C ALA A 108 4.47 21.59 16.76
N ALA A 109 4.04 20.72 15.85
CA ALA A 109 3.24 21.09 14.67
C ALA A 109 1.72 21.07 14.91
N SER A 110 1.25 20.64 16.10
CA SER A 110 -0.17 20.37 16.37
C SER A 110 -0.81 19.40 15.35
N GLU A 111 -0.05 18.37 14.98
CA GLU A 111 -0.40 17.38 13.95
C GLU A 111 -0.63 15.99 14.57
N THR A 112 -1.26 15.09 13.81
CA THR A 112 -1.27 13.65 14.16
C THR A 112 0.13 13.08 14.05
N ARG A 113 0.40 11.99 14.78
CA ARG A 113 1.69 11.28 14.67
C ARG A 113 1.97 10.80 13.24
N SER A 114 0.95 10.33 12.53
CA SER A 114 1.11 9.90 11.13
C SER A 114 1.50 11.06 10.22
N MET A 115 0.91 12.26 10.37
CA MET A 115 1.35 13.45 9.62
C MET A 115 2.78 13.85 9.95
N ALA A 116 3.13 13.89 11.24
CA ALA A 116 4.46 14.29 11.67
C ALA A 116 5.55 13.30 11.23
N ALA A 117 5.23 12.00 11.19
CA ALA A 117 6.15 10.94 10.77
C ALA A 117 6.64 11.12 9.32
N LEU A 118 5.83 11.70 8.44
CA LEU A 118 6.22 11.95 7.05
C LEU A 118 7.39 12.94 6.92
N GLN A 119 7.56 13.84 7.90
CA GLN A 119 8.72 14.75 7.92
C GLN A 119 10.04 13.99 8.04
N LEU A 120 10.01 12.77 8.60
CA LEU A 120 11.18 11.92 8.78
C LEU A 120 11.52 11.09 7.54
N TRP A 121 10.69 11.13 6.49
CA TRP A 121 10.95 10.40 5.24
C TRP A 121 12.15 10.97 4.47
N GLY A 122 12.37 12.28 4.54
CA GLY A 122 13.55 12.95 3.97
C GLY A 122 13.85 12.55 2.53
N GLU A 123 15.12 12.21 2.26
CA GLU A 123 15.59 11.80 0.93
C GLU A 123 15.05 10.43 0.49
N ALA A 124 14.65 9.57 1.43
CA ALA A 124 14.08 8.26 1.10
C ALA A 124 12.76 8.37 0.34
N LEU A 125 12.12 9.55 0.33
CA LEU A 125 10.91 9.79 -0.46
C LEU A 125 11.19 9.74 -1.98
N LEU A 126 12.36 10.17 -2.44
CA LEU A 126 12.68 10.24 -3.87
C LEU A 126 12.63 8.83 -4.50
N GLY A 127 11.74 8.64 -5.48
CA GLY A 127 11.61 7.38 -6.20
C GLY A 127 11.05 6.21 -5.39
N SER A 128 10.62 6.44 -4.14
CA SER A 128 10.06 5.39 -3.28
C SER A 128 8.68 4.90 -3.73
N VAL A 129 8.29 3.75 -3.19
CA VAL A 129 6.89 3.29 -3.16
C VAL A 129 6.29 3.69 -1.83
N VAL A 130 5.38 4.65 -1.84
CA VAL A 130 4.66 5.09 -0.65
C VAL A 130 3.38 4.28 -0.49
N VAL A 131 3.11 3.80 0.72
CA VAL A 131 1.89 3.05 1.07
C VAL A 131 1.22 3.75 2.25
N ILE A 132 0.12 4.47 1.97
CA ILE A 132 -0.76 5.05 2.99
C ILE A 132 -1.99 4.16 3.10
N GLY A 133 -2.01 3.29 4.10
CA GLY A 133 -3.08 2.28 4.27
C GLY A 133 -4.01 2.53 5.46
N ASN A 134 -3.73 3.53 6.31
CA ASN A 134 -4.53 3.77 7.49
C ASN A 134 -4.94 5.24 7.63
N ALA A 135 -4.00 6.18 7.66
CA ALA A 135 -4.26 7.55 8.09
C ALA A 135 -4.59 8.49 6.91
N PRO A 136 -5.84 8.97 6.73
CA PRO A 136 -6.17 9.92 5.66
C PRO A 136 -5.36 11.22 5.78
N THR A 137 -5.09 11.64 7.01
CA THR A 137 -4.26 12.82 7.31
C THR A 137 -2.84 12.70 6.77
N ALA A 138 -2.24 11.49 6.76
CA ALA A 138 -0.91 11.28 6.18
C ALA A 138 -0.92 11.47 4.66
N LEU A 139 -2.00 11.05 3.97
CA LEU A 139 -2.13 11.28 2.53
C LEU A 139 -2.26 12.78 2.21
N PHE A 140 -3.10 13.51 2.94
CA PHE A 140 -3.20 14.97 2.76
C PHE A 140 -1.86 15.66 2.99
N ARG A 141 -1.15 15.30 4.07
CA ARG A 141 0.17 15.83 4.38
C ARG A 141 1.20 15.54 3.28
N LEU A 142 1.21 14.34 2.73
CA LEU A 142 2.08 14.00 1.60
C LEU A 142 1.79 14.90 0.39
N LEU A 143 0.52 15.13 0.07
CA LEU A 143 0.14 16.01 -1.05
C LEU A 143 0.59 17.46 -0.83
N GLU A 144 0.52 17.96 0.41
CA GLU A 144 1.05 19.28 0.77
C GLU A 144 2.57 19.35 0.58
N MET A 145 3.31 18.35 1.08
CA MET A 145 4.76 18.27 0.93
C MET A 145 5.17 18.26 -0.56
N LEU A 146 4.48 17.46 -1.39
CA LEU A 146 4.74 17.39 -2.82
C LEU A 146 4.45 18.73 -3.52
N ARG A 147 3.38 19.43 -3.11
CA ARG A 147 3.07 20.77 -3.63
C ARG A 147 4.14 21.80 -3.24
N GLN A 148 4.79 21.62 -2.09
CA GLN A 148 5.89 22.45 -1.60
C GLN A 148 7.26 22.09 -2.20
N GLY A 149 7.32 21.11 -3.10
CA GLY A 149 8.55 20.73 -3.79
C GLY A 149 9.35 19.61 -3.12
N ALA A 150 8.73 18.83 -2.22
CA ALA A 150 9.35 17.63 -1.70
C ALA A 150 9.72 16.65 -2.83
N PRO A 151 10.72 15.77 -2.62
CA PRO A 151 11.06 14.73 -3.58
C PRO A 151 9.84 13.89 -3.97
N LYS A 152 9.77 13.45 -5.23
CA LYS A 152 8.61 12.71 -5.74
C LYS A 152 8.81 11.20 -5.57
N PRO A 153 7.87 10.47 -4.95
CA PRO A 153 7.87 9.01 -5.00
C PRO A 153 7.58 8.52 -6.42
N ALA A 154 7.98 7.29 -6.71
CA ALA A 154 7.66 6.62 -7.98
C ALA A 154 6.20 6.14 -8.01
N LEU A 155 5.65 5.75 -6.86
CA LEU A 155 4.26 5.30 -6.72
C LEU A 155 3.71 5.72 -5.35
N ILE A 156 2.44 6.11 -5.31
CA ILE A 156 1.67 6.30 -4.07
C ILE A 156 0.47 5.36 -4.10
N ILE A 157 0.44 4.41 -3.17
CA ILE A 157 -0.72 3.58 -2.86
C ILE A 157 -1.48 4.29 -1.74
N GLY A 158 -2.47 5.10 -2.12
CA GLY A 158 -3.28 5.89 -1.19
C GLY A 158 -4.64 5.24 -0.97
N ILE A 159 -4.71 4.28 -0.03
CA ILE A 159 -5.94 3.57 0.36
C ILE A 159 -6.24 3.69 1.87
N PRO A 160 -6.10 4.87 2.51
CA PRO A 160 -6.43 5.01 3.91
C PRO A 160 -7.93 4.76 4.14
N VAL A 161 -8.26 4.11 5.25
CA VAL A 161 -9.64 3.88 5.68
C VAL A 161 -10.05 4.96 6.69
N GLY A 162 -11.25 5.52 6.54
CA GLY A 162 -11.81 6.52 7.47
C GLY A 162 -12.78 7.48 6.82
#